data_AF-A0A3M1NKD5-F1
#
_entry.id   AF-A0A3M1NKD5-F1
#
_cell.length_a   1.000
_cell.length_b   1.000
_cell.length_c   1.000
_cell.angle_alpha   90.00
_cell.angle_beta   90.00
_cell.angle_gamma   90.00
#
_symmetry.space_group_name_H-M   'P 1'
#
loop_
_entity.id
_entity.type
_entity.pdbx_description
1 polymer ?
#
loop_
_entity_poly.entity_id
_entity_poly.type
_entity_poly.pdbx_seq_one_letter_code
_entity_poly.pdbx_strand_id
1 'polypeptide(L)'
;GYINLSAAPTSWDLIFEEEDKSENVGGGDTFNVTLGLNSHTPNKEPTVSDVNGEEETFREMGDTDKYRSFMRSALATELIWDKSSSDQYTFKAIYHGSEVGAGVYIAAPSLGLSSGEETGIISVKDTESDKYAGKNLVVIGGSAINSVAADLLGGNYHGKEFEAKTGVGPGKFLIASYDKGGKRALLVAGYTGDDTTKAVKYLVNNQDKVDTSVGKKYIGESATEAKLVTSE
;
A
#
# COMPACT_ATOMS: atom_id res chain seq x y z
N GLY A 1 -3.59 0.71 9.17
CA GLY A 1 -2.70 1.76 8.62
C GLY A 1 -1.47 1.13 7.96
N TYR A 2 -0.74 1.87 7.12
CA TYR A 2 0.50 1.35 6.50
C TYR A 2 1.72 2.17 6.91
N ILE A 3 2.83 1.48 7.16
CA ILE A 3 4.12 2.06 7.52
C ILE A 3 4.95 2.14 6.23
N ASN A 4 5.08 3.35 5.66
CA ASN A 4 5.92 3.58 4.49
C ASN A 4 7.38 3.83 4.87
N LEU A 5 8.24 2.83 4.76
CA LEU A 5 9.67 2.98 5.06
C LEU A 5 10.44 3.80 4.00
N SER A 6 9.85 4.11 2.83
CA SER A 6 10.51 4.88 1.76
C SER A 6 10.71 6.36 2.10
N ALA A 7 9.85 6.91 2.95
CA ALA A 7 9.94 8.29 3.43
C ALA A 7 10.98 8.45 4.56
N ALA A 8 11.70 7.37 4.90
CA ALA A 8 12.49 7.24 6.12
C ALA A 8 11.79 7.84 7.36
N PRO A 9 10.50 7.52 7.62
CA PRO A 9 9.84 8.04 8.80
C PRO A 9 10.55 7.52 10.04
N THR A 10 10.66 8.39 11.02
CA THR A 10 11.38 8.10 12.27
C THR A 10 10.41 7.78 13.39
N SER A 11 9.13 8.10 13.17
CA SER A 11 7.99 7.72 13.99
C SER A 11 6.73 7.50 13.13
N TRP A 12 5.75 6.76 13.68
CA TRP A 12 4.46 6.49 13.06
C TRP A 12 3.33 6.52 14.07
N ASP A 13 2.27 7.26 13.79
CA ASP A 13 1.10 7.26 14.65
C ASP A 13 0.15 6.14 14.25
N LEU A 14 -0.16 5.28 15.22
CA LEU A 14 -1.20 4.28 15.14
C LEU A 14 -2.38 4.75 15.98
N ILE A 15 -3.51 4.96 15.32
CA ILE A 15 -4.78 5.25 15.97
C ILE A 15 -5.48 3.93 16.21
N PHE A 16 -5.87 3.70 17.46
CA PHE A 16 -6.70 2.58 17.86
C PHE A 16 -8.08 3.13 18.21
N GLU A 17 -9.12 2.48 17.69
CA GLU A 17 -10.51 2.83 17.92
C GLU A 17 -11.20 1.61 18.53
N GLU A 18 -11.73 1.77 19.75
CA GLU A 18 -12.48 0.71 20.42
C GLU A 18 -13.88 0.54 19.80
N GLU A 19 -14.54 -0.58 20.10
CA GLU A 19 -15.98 -0.69 19.88
C GLU A 19 -16.76 0.14 20.93
N ASP A 20 -17.96 0.58 20.56
CA ASP A 20 -18.85 1.24 21.52
C ASP A 20 -19.61 0.25 22.40
N LYS A 21 -20.40 0.75 23.35
CA LYS A 21 -21.25 -0.06 24.24
C LYS A 21 -22.31 -0.89 23.52
N SER A 22 -22.54 -0.63 22.24
CA SER A 22 -23.49 -1.34 21.38
C SER A 22 -22.78 -2.33 20.43
N GLU A 23 -21.50 -2.62 20.68
CA GLU A 23 -20.66 -3.53 19.89
C GLU A 23 -20.39 -3.03 18.46
N ASN A 24 -20.53 -1.72 18.21
CA ASN A 24 -20.14 -1.15 16.92
C ASN A 24 -18.62 -0.96 16.87
N VAL A 25 -17.95 -1.77 16.04
CA VAL A 25 -16.50 -1.67 15.80
C VAL A 25 -16.13 -0.27 15.30
N GLY A 26 -15.16 0.38 15.95
CA GLY A 26 -14.71 1.74 15.62
C GLY A 26 -15.66 2.87 16.05
N GLY A 27 -16.74 2.55 16.78
CA GLY A 27 -17.68 3.54 17.31
C GLY A 27 -17.32 4.09 18.69
N GLY A 28 -16.30 3.52 19.34
CA GLY A 28 -15.92 3.79 20.72
C GLY A 28 -14.87 4.89 20.88
N ASP A 29 -14.23 4.88 22.03
CA ASP A 29 -13.15 5.81 22.33
C ASP A 29 -11.86 5.45 21.59
N THR A 30 -10.95 6.42 21.46
CA THR A 30 -9.72 6.25 20.68
C THR A 30 -8.48 6.54 21.52
N PHE A 31 -7.35 5.93 21.15
CA PHE A 31 -6.05 6.29 21.70
C PHE A 31 -4.98 6.23 20.62
N ASN A 32 -3.95 7.05 20.79
CA ASN A 32 -2.88 7.21 19.80
C ASN A 32 -1.56 6.66 20.34
N VAL A 33 -0.96 5.76 19.57
CA VAL A 33 0.38 5.21 19.85
C VAL A 33 1.33 5.65 18.76
N THR A 34 2.29 6.49 19.11
CA THR A 34 3.42 6.79 18.24
C THR A 34 4.44 5.66 18.37
N LEU A 35 4.64 4.89 17.31
CA LEU A 35 5.76 3.96 17.19
C LEU A 35 7.02 4.71 16.80
N GLY A 36 8.17 4.26 17.29
CA GLY A 36 9.47 4.75 16.85
C GLY A 36 10.56 3.70 17.04
N LEU A 37 11.74 3.98 16.46
CA LEU A 37 12.94 3.15 16.60
C LEU A 37 13.95 3.77 17.56
N ASN A 38 14.41 3.00 18.55
CA ASN A 38 15.45 3.40 19.49
C ASN A 38 16.84 3.59 18.83
N SER A 39 17.03 3.05 17.63
CA SER A 39 18.24 3.22 16.82
C SER A 39 18.28 4.56 16.07
N HIS A 40 17.20 5.36 16.12
CA HIS A 40 17.14 6.68 15.50
C HIS A 40 17.74 7.77 16.40
N THR A 41 18.21 8.88 15.84
CA THR A 41 18.75 10.02 16.61
C THR A 41 17.99 11.30 16.25
N PRO A 42 17.29 11.96 17.21
CA PRO A 42 17.13 11.55 18.61
C PRO A 42 16.28 10.28 18.75
N ASN A 43 16.46 9.52 19.83
CA ASN A 43 15.71 8.28 20.08
C ASN A 43 14.20 8.56 19.92
N LYS A 44 13.56 7.77 19.05
CA LYS A 44 12.12 7.75 18.90
C LYS A 44 11.67 6.44 19.52
N GLU A 45 11.48 6.41 20.82
CA GLU A 45 10.91 5.23 21.48
C GLU A 45 9.38 5.25 21.28
N PRO A 46 8.69 4.11 21.28
CA PRO A 46 7.25 4.10 21.22
C PRO A 46 6.66 4.83 22.43
N THR A 47 5.65 5.66 22.19
CA THR A 47 4.95 6.47 23.19
C THR A 47 3.45 6.43 22.92
N VAL A 48 2.64 6.55 23.96
CA VAL A 48 1.22 6.93 23.80
C VAL A 48 1.18 8.44 23.94
N SER A 49 0.59 9.14 22.97
CA SER A 49 0.54 10.62 22.97
C SER A 49 -0.78 11.17 23.50
N ASP A 50 -1.81 10.32 23.57
CA ASP A 50 -3.18 10.70 23.91
C ASP A 50 -4.03 9.46 24.21
N VAL A 51 -4.92 9.57 25.21
CA VAL A 51 -5.93 8.55 25.56
C VAL A 51 -7.29 9.24 25.66
N ASN A 52 -8.17 8.96 24.70
CA ASN A 52 -9.51 9.54 24.58
C ASN A 52 -9.53 11.07 24.44
N GLY A 53 -8.55 11.68 23.75
CA GLY A 53 -8.43 13.13 23.61
C GLY A 53 -7.87 13.84 24.84
N GLU A 54 -7.34 13.09 25.80
CA GLU A 54 -6.71 13.58 27.03
C GLU A 54 -5.26 13.08 27.17
N GLU A 55 -4.42 13.86 27.85
CA GLU A 55 -3.04 13.46 28.16
C GLU A 55 -2.99 12.09 28.88
N GLU A 56 -2.05 11.25 28.48
CA GLU A 56 -1.90 9.93 29.06
C GLU A 56 -1.40 10.00 30.51
N THR A 57 -2.00 9.21 31.40
CA THR A 57 -1.66 9.21 32.84
C THR A 57 -1.08 7.87 33.30
N PHE A 58 0.03 7.50 32.68
CA PHE A 58 0.76 6.27 33.01
C PHE A 58 1.31 6.28 34.45
N ARG A 59 1.20 5.14 35.13
CA ARG A 59 1.77 4.91 36.47
C ARG A 59 2.69 3.70 36.48
N GLU A 60 3.82 3.83 37.15
CA GLU A 60 4.78 2.74 37.31
C GLU A 60 4.18 1.58 38.11
N MET A 61 4.44 0.36 37.65
CA MET A 61 3.95 -0.87 38.26
C MET A 61 4.98 -1.38 39.29
N GLY A 62 4.88 -0.92 40.53
CA GLY A 62 5.85 -1.27 41.57
C GLY A 62 7.24 -0.71 41.27
N ASP A 63 8.30 -1.46 41.59
CA ASP A 63 9.68 -1.12 41.23
C ASP A 63 10.07 -1.82 39.92
N THR A 64 9.37 -1.52 38.82
CA THR A 64 9.62 -2.10 37.50
C THR A 64 9.66 -1.01 36.45
N ASP A 65 10.39 -1.22 35.35
CA ASP A 65 10.38 -0.29 34.21
C ASP A 65 9.06 -0.34 33.40
N LYS A 66 7.97 -0.85 33.97
CA LYS A 66 6.66 -1.00 33.32
C LYS A 66 5.68 0.02 33.85
N TYR A 67 5.03 0.69 32.93
CA TYR A 67 4.05 1.72 33.20
C TYR A 67 2.69 1.28 32.68
N ARG A 68 1.64 1.51 33.45
CA ARG A 68 0.27 1.13 33.14
C ARG A 68 -0.65 2.33 33.08
N SER A 69 -1.55 2.32 32.10
CA SER A 69 -2.69 3.22 31.99
C SER A 69 -3.94 2.43 31.55
N PHE A 70 -5.11 3.05 31.64
CA PHE A 70 -6.36 2.49 31.17
C PHE A 70 -7.13 3.52 30.36
N MET A 71 -7.78 3.07 29.29
CA MET A 71 -8.76 3.89 28.58
C MET A 71 -9.97 4.17 29.47
N ARG A 72 -10.51 5.39 29.38
CA ARG A 72 -11.73 5.79 30.07
C ARG A 72 -12.96 5.44 29.24
N SER A 73 -13.12 4.16 28.94
CA SER A 73 -14.15 3.66 28.04
C SER A 73 -14.96 2.52 28.66
N ALA A 74 -15.91 1.98 27.89
CA ALA A 74 -16.70 0.83 28.32
C ALA A 74 -15.89 -0.47 28.44
N LEU A 75 -14.86 -0.62 27.61
CA LEU A 75 -14.00 -1.81 27.55
C LEU A 75 -12.78 -1.67 28.45
N ALA A 76 -12.42 -0.43 28.79
CA ALA A 76 -11.29 -0.11 29.66
C ALA A 76 -10.01 -0.80 29.21
N THR A 77 -9.67 -0.70 27.92
CA THR A 77 -8.44 -1.29 27.37
C THR A 77 -7.24 -0.92 28.23
N GLU A 78 -6.51 -1.94 28.67
CA GLU A 78 -5.32 -1.78 29.49
C GLU A 78 -4.11 -1.50 28.59
N LEU A 79 -3.39 -0.42 28.89
CA LEU A 79 -2.20 -0.01 28.17
C LEU A 79 -0.98 -0.28 29.07
N ILE A 80 -0.04 -1.08 28.60
CA ILE A 80 1.23 -1.37 29.29
C ILE A 80 2.38 -0.89 28.41
N TRP A 81 3.20 -0.01 28.95
CA TRP A 81 4.40 0.51 28.32
C TRP A 81 5.63 0.03 29.09
N ASP A 82 6.43 -0.82 28.46
CA ASP A 82 7.68 -1.34 29.02
C ASP A 82 8.85 -0.50 28.52
N LYS A 83 9.51 0.18 29.46
CA LYS A 83 10.64 1.09 29.26
C LYS A 83 11.95 0.49 29.74
N SER A 84 12.03 -0.84 29.86
CA SER A 84 13.25 -1.52 30.29
C SER A 84 14.45 -1.12 29.44
N SER A 85 15.49 -0.62 30.10
CA SER A 85 16.57 0.19 29.50
C SER A 85 17.61 -0.55 28.64
N SER A 86 17.44 -1.86 28.39
CA SER A 86 18.38 -2.65 27.56
C SER A 86 17.96 -2.81 26.09
N ASP A 87 16.68 -2.57 25.76
CA ASP A 87 16.10 -2.96 24.47
C ASP A 87 15.13 -1.90 23.92
N GLN A 88 14.59 -2.16 22.73
CA GLN A 88 13.49 -1.40 22.16
C GLN A 88 12.30 -1.45 23.12
N TYR A 89 11.76 -0.29 23.52
CA TYR A 89 10.58 -0.25 24.36
C TYR A 89 9.42 -0.98 23.69
N THR A 90 8.57 -1.59 24.50
CA THR A 90 7.40 -2.31 24.00
C THR A 90 6.12 -1.69 24.52
N PHE A 91 5.11 -1.68 23.66
CA PHE A 91 3.77 -1.23 24.00
C PHE A 91 2.79 -2.39 23.80
N LYS A 92 1.95 -2.63 24.80
CA LYS A 92 0.92 -3.66 24.77
C LYS A 92 -0.43 -3.05 25.13
N ALA A 93 -1.38 -3.16 24.21
CA ALA A 93 -2.79 -2.90 24.47
C ALA A 93 -3.53 -4.23 24.69
N ILE A 94 -4.26 -4.33 25.79
CA ILE A 94 -5.10 -5.49 26.11
C ILE A 94 -6.55 -5.06 25.92
N TYR A 95 -7.08 -5.39 24.75
CA TYR A 95 -8.45 -5.08 24.34
C TYR A 95 -9.42 -6.14 24.88
N HIS A 96 -10.57 -5.70 25.38
CA HIS A 96 -11.56 -6.55 26.02
C HIS A 96 -12.88 -6.70 25.24
N GLY A 97 -12.93 -6.16 24.02
CA GLY A 97 -14.07 -6.33 23.12
C GLY A 97 -13.99 -7.59 22.24
N SER A 98 -14.76 -7.58 21.16
CA SER A 98 -14.74 -8.66 20.16
C SER A 98 -13.40 -8.75 19.42
N GLU A 99 -13.05 -9.91 18.85
CA GLU A 99 -11.80 -10.04 18.10
C GLU A 99 -11.76 -9.07 16.90
N VAL A 100 -10.75 -8.19 16.88
CA VAL A 100 -10.52 -7.19 15.83
C VAL A 100 -9.11 -7.33 15.25
N GLY A 101 -8.99 -7.21 13.93
CA GLY A 101 -7.70 -7.23 13.24
C GLY A 101 -7.08 -5.83 13.14
N ALA A 102 -5.83 -5.65 13.58
CA ALA A 102 -5.16 -4.34 13.58
C ALA A 102 -4.76 -3.81 12.19
N GLY A 103 -4.84 -4.62 11.13
CA GLY A 103 -4.62 -4.17 9.74
C GLY A 103 -3.31 -3.41 9.50
N VAL A 104 -2.19 -3.88 10.07
CA VAL A 104 -0.87 -3.25 9.95
C VAL A 104 -0.10 -3.85 8.78
N TYR A 105 0.38 -3.00 7.87
CA TYR A 105 1.20 -3.38 6.73
C TYR A 105 2.56 -2.67 6.77
N ILE A 106 3.63 -3.44 6.63
CA ILE A 106 5.01 -2.93 6.59
C ILE A 106 5.56 -3.18 5.18
N ALA A 107 6.00 -2.11 4.51
CA ALA A 107 6.57 -2.19 3.17
C ALA A 107 8.03 -1.72 3.15
N ALA A 108 8.87 -2.38 2.35
CA ALA A 108 10.28 -2.06 2.21
C ALA A 108 10.50 -0.67 1.55
N PRO A 109 11.64 0.01 1.81
CA PRO A 109 11.89 1.39 1.38
C PRO A 109 11.81 1.64 -0.14
N SER A 110 11.92 0.61 -0.97
CA SER A 110 11.82 0.74 -2.42
C SER A 110 10.38 0.71 -2.95
N LEU A 111 9.38 0.65 -2.07
CA LEU A 111 7.96 0.54 -2.43
C LEU A 111 7.25 1.85 -2.06
N GLY A 112 6.95 2.68 -3.07
CA GLY A 112 6.07 3.82 -2.87
C GLY A 112 4.63 3.34 -2.70
N LEU A 113 4.08 3.52 -1.49
CA LEU A 113 2.66 3.35 -1.22
C LEU A 113 2.01 4.74 -1.18
N SER A 114 1.07 5.01 -2.09
CA SER A 114 0.26 6.22 -2.07
C SER A 114 -0.83 6.11 -1.01
N SER A 115 -1.02 7.17 -0.22
CA SER A 115 -1.99 7.27 0.88
C SER A 115 -3.42 7.39 0.38
N GLY A 116 -3.95 6.32 -0.18
CA GLY A 116 -5.37 6.15 -0.51
C GLY A 116 -5.95 4.97 0.28
N GLU A 117 -7.25 5.02 0.54
CA GLU A 117 -8.02 4.00 1.28
C GLU A 117 -7.97 2.58 0.68
N GLU A 118 -7.35 2.41 -0.49
CA GLU A 118 -7.16 1.12 -1.14
C GLU A 118 -5.96 0.35 -0.57
N THR A 119 -6.21 -0.29 0.55
CA THR A 119 -5.38 -1.39 1.07
C THR A 119 -5.35 -2.55 0.06
N GLY A 120 -4.15 -3.01 -0.34
CA GLY A 120 -3.97 -4.23 -1.13
C GLY A 120 -3.11 -4.11 -2.39
N ILE A 121 -2.70 -2.91 -2.80
CA ILE A 121 -1.78 -2.72 -3.93
C ILE A 121 -0.34 -2.78 -3.42
N ILE A 122 0.33 -3.92 -3.67
CA ILE A 122 1.76 -4.08 -3.39
C ILE A 122 2.51 -3.71 -4.66
N SER A 123 3.36 -2.68 -4.60
CA SER A 123 4.32 -2.45 -5.68
C SER A 123 5.40 -3.53 -5.62
N VAL A 124 5.76 -4.08 -6.79
CA VAL A 124 6.69 -5.20 -6.90
C VAL A 124 7.73 -4.84 -7.95
N LYS A 125 9.01 -5.11 -7.66
CA LYS A 125 10.07 -4.94 -8.64
C LYS A 125 9.94 -5.99 -9.74
N ASP A 126 10.34 -5.64 -10.96
CA ASP A 126 10.34 -6.56 -12.10
C ASP A 126 11.08 -7.89 -11.78
N THR A 127 12.20 -7.79 -11.08
CA THR A 127 13.03 -8.93 -10.63
C THR A 127 12.39 -9.79 -9.54
N GLU A 128 11.26 -9.36 -8.96
CA GLU A 128 10.55 -10.07 -7.89
C GLU A 128 9.20 -10.61 -8.34
N SER A 129 8.86 -10.47 -9.63
CA SER A 129 7.58 -10.87 -10.20
C SER A 129 7.22 -12.35 -9.96
N ASP A 130 8.21 -13.24 -9.93
CA ASP A 130 8.03 -14.67 -9.64
C ASP A 130 7.41 -14.95 -8.27
N LYS A 131 7.70 -14.11 -7.26
CA LYS A 131 7.13 -14.25 -5.91
C LYS A 131 5.62 -13.99 -5.88
N TYR A 132 5.09 -13.35 -6.91
CA TYR A 132 3.69 -12.98 -7.04
C TYR A 132 2.99 -13.74 -8.19
N ALA A 133 3.60 -14.83 -8.65
CA ALA A 133 2.96 -15.78 -9.53
C ALA A 133 1.63 -16.25 -8.92
N GLY A 134 0.55 -16.18 -9.70
CA GLY A 134 -0.81 -16.53 -9.24
C GLY A 134 -1.61 -15.38 -8.61
N LYS A 135 -1.12 -14.13 -8.64
CA LYS A 135 -1.90 -12.93 -8.29
C LYS A 135 -2.34 -12.16 -9.53
N ASN A 136 -3.32 -11.27 -9.37
CA ASN A 136 -3.62 -10.28 -10.39
C ASN A 136 -2.54 -9.20 -10.36
N LEU A 137 -2.09 -8.74 -11.53
CA LEU A 137 -0.97 -7.81 -11.65
C LEU A 137 -1.35 -6.60 -12.49
N VAL A 138 -0.84 -5.43 -12.10
CA VAL A 138 -0.79 -4.23 -12.96
C VAL A 138 0.68 -4.00 -13.30
N VAL A 139 1.02 -4.14 -14.58
CA VAL A 139 2.38 -4.06 -15.10
C VAL A 139 2.53 -2.70 -15.78
N ILE A 140 3.40 -1.85 -15.24
CA ILE A 140 3.64 -0.50 -15.75
C ILE A 140 5.03 -0.47 -16.39
N GLY A 141 5.09 -0.08 -17.66
CA GLY A 141 6.33 0.04 -18.43
C GLY A 141 6.34 -0.82 -19.70
N GLY A 142 7.23 -0.45 -20.63
CA GLY A 142 7.41 -1.18 -21.89
C GLY A 142 8.19 -2.48 -21.72
N SER A 143 8.03 -3.40 -22.69
CA SER A 143 8.74 -4.69 -22.74
C SER A 143 10.25 -4.57 -22.77
N ALA A 144 10.76 -3.45 -23.28
CA ALA A 144 12.18 -3.11 -23.32
C ALA A 144 12.87 -3.18 -21.94
N ILE A 145 12.12 -2.84 -20.89
CA ILE A 145 12.66 -2.61 -19.55
C ILE A 145 12.02 -3.55 -18.51
N ASN A 146 10.76 -3.92 -18.70
CA ASN A 146 10.03 -4.76 -17.77
C ASN A 146 9.87 -6.18 -18.34
N SER A 147 10.49 -7.16 -17.68
CA SER A 147 10.46 -8.58 -18.05
C SER A 147 9.04 -9.16 -18.05
N VAL A 148 8.18 -8.75 -17.11
CA VAL A 148 6.77 -9.18 -17.12
C VAL A 148 6.03 -8.61 -18.33
N ALA A 149 6.30 -7.37 -18.73
CA ALA A 149 5.75 -6.80 -19.95
C ALA A 149 6.27 -7.52 -21.20
N ALA A 150 7.54 -7.92 -21.22
CA ALA A 150 8.11 -8.72 -22.30
C ALA A 150 7.41 -10.09 -22.41
N ASP A 151 7.18 -10.77 -21.28
CA ASP A 151 6.43 -12.03 -21.24
C ASP A 151 5.01 -11.87 -21.80
N LEU A 152 4.30 -10.80 -21.39
CA LEU A 152 2.94 -10.54 -21.83
C LEU A 152 2.86 -10.22 -23.33
N LEU A 153 3.86 -9.52 -23.88
CA LEU A 153 3.93 -9.22 -25.31
C LEU A 153 4.54 -10.38 -26.11
N GLY A 154 5.13 -11.39 -25.47
CA GLY A 154 5.81 -12.51 -26.11
C GLY A 154 7.18 -12.15 -26.69
N GLY A 155 7.86 -11.15 -26.12
CA GLY A 155 9.19 -10.74 -26.52
C GLY A 155 9.66 -9.43 -25.90
N ASN A 156 10.98 -9.26 -25.82
CA ASN A 156 11.59 -8.01 -25.43
C ASN A 156 11.69 -7.08 -26.65
N TYR A 157 10.73 -6.16 -26.79
CA TYR A 157 10.65 -5.25 -27.93
C TYR A 157 11.07 -3.83 -27.58
N HIS A 158 11.84 -3.21 -28.49
CA HIS A 158 12.32 -1.83 -28.39
C HIS A 158 11.88 -0.99 -29.58
N GLY A 159 11.50 0.27 -29.35
CA GLY A 159 11.23 1.26 -30.41
C GLY A 159 10.30 0.73 -31.51
N LYS A 160 10.81 0.63 -32.75
CA LYS A 160 10.04 0.17 -33.91
C LYS A 160 9.50 -1.26 -33.78
N GLU A 161 10.18 -2.14 -33.05
CA GLU A 161 9.68 -3.50 -32.84
C GLU A 161 8.48 -3.50 -31.89
N PHE A 162 8.49 -2.62 -30.88
CA PHE A 162 7.36 -2.42 -29.99
C PHE A 162 6.17 -1.88 -30.78
N GLU A 163 6.38 -0.90 -31.64
CA GLU A 163 5.34 -0.38 -32.54
C GLU A 163 4.81 -1.47 -33.48
N ALA A 164 5.68 -2.26 -34.12
CA ALA A 164 5.27 -3.34 -35.01
C ALA A 164 4.43 -4.40 -34.29
N LYS A 165 4.78 -4.72 -33.03
CA LYS A 165 4.07 -5.72 -32.23
C LYS A 165 2.75 -5.21 -31.68
N THR A 166 2.71 -3.96 -31.22
CA THR A 166 1.60 -3.44 -30.42
C THR A 166 0.69 -2.49 -31.19
N GLY A 167 1.16 -1.92 -32.31
CA GLY A 167 0.52 -0.80 -33.01
C GLY A 167 0.71 0.55 -32.30
N VAL A 168 1.57 0.62 -31.28
CA VAL A 168 1.81 1.83 -30.48
C VAL A 168 3.12 2.46 -30.89
N GLY A 169 3.03 3.50 -31.73
CA GLY A 169 4.15 4.33 -32.16
C GLY A 169 4.36 5.58 -31.29
N PRO A 170 5.22 6.52 -31.73
CA PRO A 170 5.54 7.74 -30.99
C PRO A 170 4.30 8.54 -30.56
N GLY A 171 4.28 8.98 -29.30
CA GLY A 171 3.17 9.77 -28.73
C GLY A 171 1.96 8.95 -28.32
N LYS A 172 1.99 7.63 -28.49
CA LYS A 172 0.88 6.72 -28.18
C LYS A 172 1.20 5.81 -27.00
N PHE A 173 0.15 5.28 -26.39
CA PHE A 173 0.23 4.25 -25.36
C PHE A 173 -0.77 3.11 -25.55
N LEU A 174 -0.50 2.03 -24.83
CA LEU A 174 -1.26 0.78 -24.74
C LEU A 174 -1.77 0.59 -23.31
N ILE A 175 -3.04 0.22 -23.19
CA ILE A 175 -3.58 -0.45 -22.00
C ILE A 175 -4.17 -1.78 -22.45
N ALA A 176 -3.65 -2.91 -21.99
CA ALA A 176 -4.09 -4.23 -22.46
C ALA A 176 -4.18 -5.24 -21.33
N SER A 177 -5.24 -6.05 -21.33
CA SER A 177 -5.51 -7.06 -20.31
C SER A 177 -5.24 -8.46 -20.87
N TYR A 178 -4.44 -9.22 -20.14
CA TYR A 178 -3.99 -10.56 -20.52
C TYR A 178 -4.40 -11.60 -19.48
N ASP A 179 -4.60 -12.84 -19.92
CA ASP A 179 -4.59 -13.99 -19.02
C ASP A 179 -3.13 -14.39 -18.76
N LYS A 180 -2.77 -14.51 -17.49
CA LYS A 180 -1.50 -15.06 -17.03
C LYS A 180 -1.79 -16.18 -16.05
N GLY A 181 -2.09 -17.36 -16.58
CA GLY A 181 -2.32 -18.57 -15.79
C GLY A 181 -3.61 -18.52 -14.99
N GLY A 182 -4.71 -18.08 -15.61
CA GLY A 182 -6.02 -17.94 -14.94
C GLY A 182 -6.09 -16.76 -13.97
N LYS A 183 -5.17 -15.80 -14.12
CA LYS A 183 -5.14 -14.52 -13.41
C LYS A 183 -5.04 -13.39 -14.41
N ARG A 184 -5.46 -12.19 -14.01
CA ARG A 184 -5.48 -11.02 -14.87
C ARG A 184 -4.18 -10.24 -14.72
N ALA A 185 -3.55 -9.93 -15.85
CA ALA A 185 -2.44 -8.99 -15.91
C ALA A 185 -2.83 -7.80 -16.79
N LEU A 186 -2.83 -6.60 -16.23
CA LEU A 186 -3.08 -5.36 -16.95
C LEU A 186 -1.75 -4.71 -17.30
N LEU A 187 -1.39 -4.68 -18.59
CA LEU A 187 -0.22 -3.97 -19.09
C LEU A 187 -0.58 -2.51 -19.40
N VAL A 188 0.22 -1.59 -18.88
CA VAL A 188 0.15 -0.15 -19.13
C VAL A 188 1.51 0.30 -19.65
N ALA A 189 1.62 0.56 -20.95
CA ALA A 189 2.90 0.81 -21.61
C ALA A 189 2.78 1.92 -22.67
N GLY A 190 3.72 2.87 -22.68
CA GLY A 190 3.86 3.86 -23.74
C GLY A 190 5.04 3.56 -24.66
N TYR A 191 5.06 4.19 -25.85
CA TYR A 191 6.25 4.16 -26.71
C TYR A 191 7.47 4.80 -26.03
N THR A 192 7.23 5.82 -25.20
CA THR A 192 8.22 6.45 -24.32
C THR A 192 7.79 6.40 -22.84
N GLY A 193 8.68 6.81 -21.93
CA GLY A 193 8.35 7.00 -20.51
C GLY A 193 7.24 8.06 -20.29
N ASP A 194 7.27 9.14 -21.06
CA ASP A 194 6.22 10.18 -21.01
C ASP A 194 4.88 9.64 -21.48
N ASP A 195 4.87 8.83 -22.53
CA ASP A 195 3.65 8.18 -23.01
C ASP A 195 3.12 7.15 -22.02
N THR A 196 4.01 6.46 -21.30
CA THR A 196 3.63 5.55 -20.20
C THR A 196 2.98 6.33 -19.07
N THR A 197 3.51 7.51 -18.74
CA THR A 197 2.91 8.41 -17.73
C THR A 197 1.52 8.88 -18.14
N LYS A 198 1.31 9.20 -19.43
CA LYS A 198 -0.03 9.53 -19.96
C LYS A 198 -0.99 8.35 -19.83
N ALA A 199 -0.52 7.13 -20.13
CA ALA A 199 -1.30 5.91 -20.02
C ALA A 199 -1.82 5.68 -18.60
N VAL A 200 -0.92 5.82 -17.61
CA VAL A 200 -1.27 5.71 -16.18
C VAL A 200 -2.28 6.78 -15.80
N LYS A 201 -2.06 8.04 -16.18
CA LYS A 201 -3.02 9.14 -15.92
C LYS A 201 -4.39 8.86 -16.54
N TYR A 202 -4.43 8.35 -17.77
CA TYR A 202 -5.70 7.99 -18.42
C TYR A 202 -6.43 6.90 -17.64
N LEU A 203 -5.73 5.82 -17.27
CA LEU A 203 -6.30 4.69 -16.52
C LEU A 203 -6.86 5.13 -15.16
N VAL A 204 -6.12 5.95 -14.42
CA VAL A 204 -6.53 6.44 -13.10
C VAL A 204 -7.74 7.37 -13.21
N ASN A 205 -7.80 8.24 -14.23
CA ASN A 205 -8.85 9.24 -14.37
C ASN A 205 -10.12 8.72 -15.07
N ASN A 206 -10.09 7.52 -15.67
CA ASN A 206 -11.18 6.98 -16.49
C ASN A 206 -11.46 5.50 -16.18
N GLN A 207 -11.41 5.12 -14.90
CA GLN A 207 -11.59 3.74 -14.45
C GLN A 207 -12.92 3.13 -14.90
N ASP A 208 -13.98 3.95 -15.02
CA ASP A 208 -15.31 3.59 -15.49
C ASP A 208 -15.39 3.28 -16.99
N LYS A 209 -14.38 3.71 -17.78
CA LYS A 209 -14.35 3.55 -19.25
C LYS A 209 -13.41 2.46 -19.73
N VAL A 210 -12.52 1.98 -18.86
CA VAL A 210 -11.53 0.95 -19.19
C VAL A 210 -12.02 -0.41 -18.71
N ASP A 211 -12.53 -1.22 -19.64
CA ASP A 211 -12.83 -2.61 -19.38
C ASP A 211 -11.52 -3.41 -19.27
N THR A 212 -11.21 -3.90 -18.07
CA THR A 212 -10.01 -4.70 -17.80
C THR A 212 -10.23 -6.19 -18.00
N SER A 213 -11.36 -6.61 -18.57
CA SER A 213 -11.58 -8.02 -18.92
C SER A 213 -10.47 -8.55 -19.84
N VAL A 214 -10.10 -9.81 -19.67
CA VAL A 214 -9.04 -10.45 -20.46
C VAL A 214 -9.33 -10.29 -21.96
N GLY A 215 -8.30 -9.93 -22.73
CA GLY A 215 -8.39 -9.72 -24.18
C GLY A 215 -8.74 -8.29 -24.60
N LYS A 216 -9.07 -7.40 -23.65
CA LYS A 216 -9.32 -5.98 -23.96
C LYS A 216 -8.03 -5.23 -24.19
N LYS A 217 -8.02 -4.37 -25.20
CA LYS A 217 -6.87 -3.57 -25.63
C LYS A 217 -7.33 -2.17 -25.99
N TYR A 218 -6.65 -1.16 -25.45
CA TYR A 218 -6.89 0.25 -25.72
C TYR A 218 -5.60 0.90 -26.22
N ILE A 219 -5.72 1.73 -27.25
CA ILE A 219 -4.63 2.60 -27.70
C ILE A 219 -5.08 4.04 -27.53
N GLY A 220 -4.27 4.83 -26.84
CA GLY A 220 -4.52 6.26 -26.61
C GLY A 220 -3.37 7.13 -27.09
N GLU A 221 -3.70 8.40 -27.32
CA GLU A 221 -2.76 9.44 -27.77
C GLU A 221 -2.66 10.58 -26.74
N SER A 222 -3.57 10.61 -25.76
CA SER A 222 -3.63 11.64 -24.72
C SER A 222 -4.10 11.05 -23.38
N ALA A 223 -3.88 11.80 -22.30
CA ALA A 223 -4.32 11.41 -20.96
C ALA A 223 -5.85 11.40 -20.78
N THR A 224 -6.62 11.80 -21.80
CA THR A 224 -8.09 11.91 -21.75
C THR A 224 -8.80 11.07 -22.82
N GLU A 225 -8.08 10.57 -23.82
CA GLU A 225 -8.67 9.84 -24.95
C GLU A 225 -7.89 8.55 -25.26
N ALA A 226 -8.59 7.43 -25.21
CA ALA A 226 -8.13 6.14 -25.72
C ALA A 226 -9.28 5.44 -26.45
N LYS A 227 -8.94 4.66 -27.48
CA LYS A 227 -9.90 3.88 -28.27
C LYS A 227 -9.70 2.40 -27.99
N LEU A 228 -10.81 1.70 -27.75
CA LEU A 228 -10.81 0.23 -27.71
C LEU A 228 -10.43 -0.29 -29.10
N VAL A 229 -9.43 -1.15 -29.15
CA VAL A 229 -9.05 -1.88 -30.35
C VAL A 229 -9.97 -3.09 -30.43
N THR A 230 -10.96 -3.03 -31.31
CA THR A 230 -11.75 -4.20 -31.70
C THR A 230 -10.96 -4.94 -32.78
N SER A 231 -10.64 -6.21 -32.53
CA SER A 231 -10.18 -7.10 -33.59
C SER A 231 -11.25 -7.17 -34.69
N GLU A 232 -10.87 -6.97 -35.94
CA GLU A 232 -11.61 -7.53 -37.08
C GLU A 232 -11.47 -9.06 -37.11
#